data_AF-A0A957DXZ7-F1
#
_entry.id   AF-A0A957DXZ7-F1
#
_cell.length_a   1.000
_cell.length_b   1.000
_cell.length_c   1.000
_cell.angle_alpha   90.00
_cell.angle_beta   90.00
_cell.angle_gamma   90.00
#
_symmetry.space_group_name_H-M   'P 1'
#
loop_
_entity.id
_entity.type
_entity.pdbx_description
1 polymer ?
#
loop_
_entity_poly.entity_id
_entity_poly.type
_entity_poly.pdbx_seq_one_letter_code
_entity_poly.pdbx_strand_id
1 'polypeptide(L)'
;MAHRNGLEFDIGQSVSAHSDHFPFLMAGVPTGGIGSVKPKLGGRGYGHTKYDTLDKVNIRSLREAAVLAARLALRMAGKEIWPAAKRDQKAVAALFDKPEYREEAALFARVKAFLSDQ
;
A
#
# COMPACT_ATOMS: atom_id res chain seq x y z
N MET A 1 -21.78 -25.08 -5.84
CA MET A 1 -21.37 -24.42 -7.09
C MET A 1 -20.97 -22.97 -6.75
N ALA A 2 -19.70 -22.73 -6.42
CA ALA A 2 -19.25 -21.41 -5.97
C ALA A 2 -18.92 -20.55 -7.19
N HIS A 3 -19.78 -19.60 -7.52
CA HIS A 3 -19.51 -18.61 -8.55
C HIS A 3 -18.24 -17.82 -8.16
N ARG A 4 -17.19 -17.89 -9.00
CA ARG A 4 -16.11 -16.88 -9.04
C ARG A 4 -16.69 -15.56 -9.53
N ASN A 5 -17.50 -14.90 -8.72
CA ASN A 5 -18.05 -13.58 -9.05
C ASN A 5 -17.05 -12.50 -8.63
N GLY A 6 -15.93 -12.38 -9.33
CA GLY A 6 -14.98 -11.29 -9.13
C GLY A 6 -14.03 -11.16 -10.32
N LEU A 7 -13.80 -9.92 -10.76
CA LEU A 7 -12.72 -9.61 -11.69
C LEU A 7 -11.38 -10.05 -11.06
N GLU A 8 -10.46 -10.54 -11.89
CA GLU A 8 -9.10 -10.85 -11.42
C GLU A 8 -8.41 -9.55 -10.99
N PHE A 9 -7.73 -9.61 -9.85
CA PHE A 9 -6.95 -8.50 -9.32
C PHE A 9 -5.62 -9.01 -8.76
N ASP A 10 -4.59 -8.19 -8.88
CA ASP A 10 -3.28 -8.49 -8.30
C ASP A 10 -3.30 -8.23 -6.78
N ILE A 11 -2.49 -8.97 -6.04
CA ILE A 11 -2.24 -8.75 -4.60
C ILE A 11 -0.76 -8.46 -4.43
N GLY A 12 -0.44 -7.36 -3.74
CA GLY A 12 0.93 -6.98 -3.39
C GLY A 12 1.14 -6.88 -1.89
N GLN A 13 2.38 -7.00 -1.45
CA GLN A 13 2.78 -6.82 -0.05
C GLN A 13 3.98 -5.88 0.03
N SER A 14 3.73 -4.64 0.43
CA SER A 14 4.74 -3.61 0.67
C SER A 14 4.39 -2.78 1.89
N VAL A 15 5.38 -2.15 2.51
CA VAL A 15 5.16 -1.11 3.52
C VAL A 15 5.33 0.28 2.90
N SER A 16 4.55 1.25 3.37
CA SER A 16 4.66 2.65 2.97
C SER A 16 4.36 3.55 4.16
N ALA A 17 5.22 4.53 4.39
CA ALA A 17 4.98 5.60 5.35
C ALA A 17 4.13 6.75 4.77
N HIS A 18 3.80 6.68 3.48
CA HIS A 18 3.10 7.75 2.74
C HIS A 18 1.57 7.60 2.77
N SER A 19 1.01 7.09 3.87
CA SER A 19 -0.43 7.01 4.12
C SER A 19 -0.76 7.26 5.58
N ASP A 20 -1.93 7.82 5.81
CA ASP A 20 -2.58 7.98 7.13
C ASP A 20 -2.69 6.69 7.95
N HIS A 21 -2.74 5.51 7.31
CA HIS A 21 -2.80 4.23 8.01
C HIS A 21 -1.47 3.83 8.69
N PHE A 22 -0.36 4.52 8.40
CA PHE A 22 0.98 4.12 8.84
C PHE A 22 1.14 4.03 10.38
N PRO A 23 0.62 4.98 11.19
CA PRO A 23 0.68 4.84 12.65
C PRO A 23 -0.03 3.57 13.17
N PHE A 24 -1.11 3.14 12.50
CA PHE A 24 -1.81 1.90 12.87
C PHE A 24 -0.98 0.66 12.52
N LEU A 25 -0.27 0.67 11.38
CA LEU A 25 0.69 -0.38 11.03
C LEU A 25 1.77 -0.52 12.12
N MET A 26 2.33 0.61 12.56
CA MET A 26 3.35 0.63 13.63
C MET A 26 2.80 0.13 14.97
N ALA A 27 1.52 0.40 15.25
CA ALA A 27 0.80 -0.16 16.41
C ALA A 27 0.40 -1.64 16.24
N GLY A 28 0.84 -2.31 15.17
CA GLY A 28 0.59 -3.73 14.90
C GLY A 28 -0.78 -4.04 14.28
N VAL A 29 -1.60 -3.02 13.98
CA VAL A 29 -2.89 -3.22 13.32
C VAL A 29 -2.65 -3.64 11.86
N PRO A 30 -3.27 -4.73 11.38
CA PRO A 30 -3.24 -5.07 9.96
C PRO A 30 -3.84 -3.93 9.12
N THR A 31 -3.06 -3.46 8.16
CA THR A 31 -3.43 -2.38 7.25
C THR A 31 -3.25 -2.82 5.80
N GLY A 32 -3.92 -2.14 4.89
CA GLY A 32 -3.84 -2.38 3.46
C GLY A 32 -4.55 -1.28 2.69
N GLY A 33 -4.27 -1.18 1.40
CA GLY A 33 -4.86 -0.19 0.51
C GLY A 33 -5.25 -0.82 -0.82
N ILE A 34 -6.04 -0.07 -1.60
CA ILE A 34 -6.39 -0.42 -2.98
C ILE A 34 -5.65 0.54 -3.89
N GLY A 35 -4.90 -0.01 -4.84
CA GLY A 35 -4.09 0.78 -5.76
C GLY A 35 -3.44 -0.10 -6.82
N SER A 36 -2.61 0.51 -7.65
CA SER A 36 -1.78 -0.24 -8.60
C SER A 36 -0.74 -1.07 -7.85
N VAL A 37 -0.77 -2.39 -7.99
CA VAL A 37 0.16 -3.31 -7.31
C VAL A 37 1.54 -3.30 -7.93
N LYS A 38 1.62 -3.14 -9.26
CA LYS A 38 2.89 -3.13 -9.99
C LYS A 38 3.45 -1.70 -10.02
N PRO A 39 4.70 -1.49 -9.56
CA PRO A 39 5.33 -0.19 -9.65
C PRO A 39 5.49 0.22 -11.12
N LYS A 40 5.18 1.49 -11.43
CA LYS A 40 5.47 2.07 -12.74
C LYS A 40 6.88 2.67 -12.70
N LEU A 41 7.69 2.36 -13.70
CA LEU A 41 9.06 2.90 -13.83
C LEU A 41 9.12 4.44 -13.90
N GLY A 42 8.03 5.11 -14.28
CA GLY A 42 7.94 6.57 -14.43
C GLY A 42 7.53 7.37 -13.19
N GLY A 43 7.53 6.76 -11.99
CA GLY A 43 7.13 7.46 -10.76
C GLY A 43 5.63 7.77 -10.67
N ARG A 44 5.27 8.89 -10.01
CA ARG A 44 3.86 9.29 -9.74
C ARG A 44 3.16 9.99 -10.91
N GLY A 45 3.79 10.05 -12.09
CA GLY A 45 3.23 10.75 -13.25
C GLY A 45 2.97 12.24 -12.94
N TYR A 46 1.71 12.68 -13.03
CA TYR A 46 1.31 14.06 -12.78
C TYR A 46 0.97 14.37 -11.31
N GLY A 47 1.07 13.40 -10.40
CA GLY A 47 0.69 13.57 -9.00
C GLY A 47 1.39 14.76 -8.32
N HIS A 48 0.63 15.55 -7.57
CA HIS A 48 1.10 16.80 -6.92
C HIS A 48 1.61 17.88 -7.90
N THR A 49 1.16 17.86 -9.16
CA THR A 49 1.42 18.93 -10.12
C THR A 49 0.11 19.61 -10.53
N LYS A 50 0.20 20.80 -11.14
CA LYS A 50 -0.98 21.49 -11.73
C LYS A 50 -1.66 20.72 -12.85
N TYR A 51 -1.02 19.66 -13.36
CA TYR A 51 -1.52 18.82 -14.44
C TYR A 51 -2.23 17.56 -13.93
N ASP A 52 -2.40 17.40 -12.62
CA ASP A 52 -3.15 16.31 -12.00
C ASP A 52 -4.67 16.55 -12.16
N THR A 53 -5.17 16.29 -13.37
CA THR A 53 -6.53 16.65 -13.80
C THR A 53 -7.38 15.42 -14.15
N LEU A 54 -8.71 15.57 -14.11
CA LEU A 54 -9.69 14.48 -14.20
C LEU A 54 -9.60 13.64 -15.49
N ASP A 55 -9.15 14.23 -16.60
CA ASP A 55 -8.95 13.54 -17.89
C ASP A 55 -7.97 12.35 -17.81
N LYS A 56 -7.13 12.30 -16.77
CA LYS A 56 -6.16 11.22 -16.54
C LYS A 56 -6.74 10.06 -15.72
N VAL A 57 -7.96 10.21 -15.19
CA VAL A 57 -8.62 9.16 -14.42
C VAL A 57 -9.23 8.12 -15.35
N ASN A 58 -8.79 6.87 -15.21
CA ASN A 58 -9.44 5.76 -15.88
C ASN A 58 -10.76 5.41 -15.16
N ILE A 59 -11.89 5.69 -15.81
CA ILE A 59 -13.22 5.47 -15.21
C ILE A 59 -13.50 4.00 -14.88
N ARG A 60 -12.94 3.06 -15.65
CA ARG A 60 -13.08 1.62 -15.38
C ARG A 60 -12.33 1.27 -14.09
N SER A 61 -11.07 1.67 -13.97
CA SER A 61 -10.27 1.41 -12.76
C SER A 61 -10.90 2.03 -11.51
N LEU A 62 -11.48 3.24 -11.61
CA LEU A 62 -12.19 3.86 -10.49
C LEU A 62 -13.39 3.03 -10.04
N ARG A 63 -14.23 2.57 -10.98
CA ARG A 63 -15.39 1.72 -10.69
C ARG A 63 -14.99 0.39 -10.08
N GLU A 64 -13.95 -0.24 -10.62
CA GLU A 64 -13.43 -1.52 -10.12
C GLU A 64 -12.89 -1.39 -8.69
N ALA A 65 -12.11 -0.34 -8.41
CA ALA A 65 -11.62 -0.04 -7.07
C ALA A 65 -12.78 0.20 -6.08
N ALA A 66 -13.80 0.96 -6.48
CA ALA A 66 -14.97 1.22 -5.65
C ALA A 66 -15.75 -0.06 -5.32
N VAL A 67 -15.99 -0.92 -6.32
CA VAL A 67 -16.66 -2.22 -6.11
C VAL A 67 -15.81 -3.12 -5.21
N LEU A 68 -14.49 -3.17 -5.41
CA LEU A 68 -13.60 -3.97 -4.57
C LEU A 68 -13.62 -3.48 -3.11
N ALA A 69 -13.54 -2.16 -2.90
CA ALA A 69 -13.63 -1.55 -1.58
C ALA A 69 -14.95 -1.88 -0.86
N ALA A 70 -16.08 -1.70 -1.55
CA ALA A 70 -17.40 -2.00 -1.00
C ALA A 70 -17.54 -3.48 -0.61
N ARG A 71 -17.00 -4.39 -1.44
CA ARG A 71 -17.02 -5.82 -1.17
C ARG A 71 -16.10 -6.24 -0.03
N LEU A 72 -14.95 -5.58 0.13
CA LEU A 72 -14.06 -5.79 1.28
C LEU A 72 -14.76 -5.33 2.56
N ALA A 73 -15.31 -4.11 2.57
CA ALA A 73 -16.04 -3.56 3.70
C ALA A 73 -17.21 -4.47 4.13
N LEU A 74 -18.03 -4.92 3.18
CA LEU A 74 -19.15 -5.83 3.46
C LEU A 74 -18.68 -7.16 4.06
N ARG A 75 -17.61 -7.77 3.52
CA ARG A 75 -17.07 -9.02 4.05
C ARG A 75 -16.45 -8.86 5.44
N MET A 76 -15.80 -7.72 5.69
CA MET A 76 -15.23 -7.41 7.00
C MET A 76 -16.32 -7.20 8.04
N ALA A 77 -17.35 -6.41 7.69
CA ALA A 77 -18.48 -6.11 8.58
C ALA A 77 -19.34 -7.34 8.87
N GLY A 78 -19.51 -8.25 7.90
CA GLY A 78 -20.30 -9.47 8.06
C GLY A 78 -19.56 -10.65 8.70
N LYS A 79 -18.33 -10.46 9.18
CA LYS A 79 -17.52 -11.56 9.72
C LYS A 79 -17.75 -11.68 11.23
N GLU A 80 -18.43 -12.76 11.65
CA GLU A 80 -18.68 -13.03 13.07
C GLU A 80 -17.39 -13.26 13.88
N ILE A 81 -16.47 -14.06 13.34
CA ILE A 81 -15.16 -14.32 13.94
C ILE A 81 -14.08 -13.64 13.11
N TRP A 82 -13.53 -12.55 13.64
CA TRP A 82 -12.50 -11.78 12.97
C TRP A 82 -11.19 -12.60 12.84
N PRO A 83 -10.69 -12.85 11.62
CA PRO A 83 -9.58 -13.78 11.41
C PRO A 83 -8.20 -13.16 11.60
N ALA A 84 -8.09 -11.85 11.79
CA ALA A 84 -6.81 -11.15 11.87
C ALA A 84 -6.50 -10.70 13.31
N ALA A 85 -5.26 -10.92 13.75
CA ALA A 85 -4.78 -10.45 15.05
C ALA A 85 -3.87 -9.22 14.89
N LYS A 86 -3.74 -8.43 15.96
CA LYS A 86 -2.67 -7.43 16.05
C LYS A 86 -1.32 -8.15 16.05
N ARG A 87 -0.38 -7.62 15.28
CA ARG A 87 1.02 -8.05 15.28
C ARG A 87 1.72 -7.52 16.54
N ASP A 88 2.63 -8.32 17.09
CA ASP A 88 3.57 -7.80 18.07
C ASP A 88 4.64 -6.92 17.40
N GLN A 89 5.43 -6.22 18.21
CA GLN A 89 6.43 -5.28 17.70
C GLN A 89 7.56 -5.99 16.93
N LYS A 90 7.88 -7.24 17.26
CA LYS A 90 8.86 -8.04 16.53
C LYS A 90 8.38 -8.35 15.12
N ALA A 91 7.11 -8.74 14.99
CA ALA A 91 6.46 -8.99 13.71
C ALA A 91 6.29 -7.72 12.89
N VAL A 92 6.02 -6.57 13.51
CA VAL A 92 6.03 -5.26 12.81
C VAL A 92 7.41 -4.94 12.29
N ALA A 93 8.46 -5.03 13.12
CA ALA A 93 9.84 -4.76 12.71
C ALA A 93 10.28 -5.66 11.54
N ALA A 94 9.89 -6.93 11.54
CA ALA A 94 10.18 -7.87 10.45
C ALA A 94 9.58 -7.45 9.10
N LEU A 95 8.52 -6.62 9.06
CA LEU A 95 7.96 -6.11 7.79
C LEU A 95 8.91 -5.15 7.07
N PHE A 96 9.79 -4.48 7.82
CA PHE A 96 10.78 -3.53 7.31
C PHE A 96 12.14 -4.19 7.07
N ASP A 97 12.32 -5.44 7.50
CA ASP A 97 13.59 -6.14 7.39
C ASP A 97 13.73 -6.90 6.06
N LYS A 98 13.56 -6.17 4.96
CA LYS A 98 13.71 -6.70 3.60
C LYS A 98 14.99 -6.20 2.94
N PRO A 99 15.64 -7.00 2.06
CA PRO A 99 16.85 -6.57 1.36
C PRO A 99 16.70 -5.21 0.68
N GLU A 100 15.57 -4.97 0.01
CA GLU A 100 15.32 -3.74 -0.74
C GLU A 100 15.27 -2.50 0.18
N TYR A 101 14.73 -2.64 1.39
CA TYR A 101 14.66 -1.54 2.36
C TYR A 101 16.00 -1.27 3.04
N ARG A 102 16.82 -2.30 3.24
CA ARG A 102 18.19 -2.15 3.75
C ARG A 102 19.07 -1.42 2.72
N GLU A 103 18.92 -1.75 1.44
CA GLU A 103 19.62 -1.07 0.34
C GLU A 103 19.21 0.41 0.25
N GLU A 104 17.91 0.70 0.33
CA GLU A 104 17.39 2.07 0.37
C GLU A 104 17.97 2.86 1.56
N ALA A 105 17.96 2.28 2.76
CA ALA A 105 18.54 2.92 3.95
C ALA A 105 20.05 3.22 3.80
N ALA A 106 20.81 2.29 3.20
CA ALA A 106 22.24 2.48 2.93
C ALA A 106 22.48 3.60 1.90
N LEU A 107 21.65 3.70 0.86
CA LEU A 107 21.70 4.78 -0.13
C LEU A 107 21.40 6.13 0.53
N PHE A 108 20.34 6.23 1.34
CA PHE A 108 20.02 7.44 2.07
C PHE A 108 21.13 7.87 3.03
N ALA A 109 21.78 6.93 3.72
CA ALA A 109 22.93 7.23 4.57
C ALA A 109 24.09 7.83 3.78
N ARG A 110 24.40 7.29 2.59
CA ARG A 110 25.45 7.81 1.70
C ARG A 110 25.11 9.21 1.19
N VAL A 111 23.87 9.44 0.76
CA VAL A 111 23.40 10.76 0.31
C VAL A 111 23.50 11.77 1.45
N LYS A 112 23.07 11.40 2.66
CA LYS A 112 23.14 12.28 3.82
C LYS A 112 24.58 12.65 4.18
N ALA A 113 25.50 11.69 4.17
CA ALA A 113 26.91 11.94 4.41
C ALA A 113 27.49 12.94 3.39
N PHE A 114 27.26 12.70 2.09
CA PHE A 114 27.68 13.61 1.03
C PHE A 114 27.14 15.04 1.21
N LEU A 115 25.87 15.19 1.61
CA LEU A 115 25.25 16.50 1.83
C LEU A 115 25.73 17.20 3.11
N SER A 116 26.28 16.45 4.07
CA SER A 116 26.76 16.99 5.34
C SER A 116 28.25 17.38 5.29
N ASP A 117 28.97 16.90 4.28
CA ASP A 117 30.38 17.24 4.00
C ASP A 117 30.52 18.49 3.08
N GLN A 118 29.41 19.13 2.69
CA GLN A 118 29.37 20.42 1.97
C GLN A 118 28.94 21.56 2.89
#